data_AF-A0A9E2LAQ0-F1
#
_entry.id   AF-A0A9E2LAQ0-F1
#
_cell.length_a   1.000
_cell.length_b   1.000
_cell.length_c   1.000
_cell.angle_alpha   90.00
_cell.angle_beta   90.00
_cell.angle_gamma   90.00
#
_symmetry.space_group_name_H-M   'P 1'
#
loop_
_entity.id
_entity.type
_entity.pdbx_description
1 polymer ?
#
loop_
_entity_poly.entity_id
_entity_poly.type
_entity_poly.pdbx_seq_one_letter_code
_entity_poly.pdbx_strand_id
1 'polypeptide(L)'
;MQSASCPGMGRSEANLPAAGAEQAATSGATFESAHRALAGDKAFQFEMTGVEPPPPPPGWLRPVIEMLQALGPVFKIIFWLGLAAIVVAILWFIAREVIRVRLPEKGARLDIAEDGWRPAPAAALALLSDADALAAEGRFAEAVHLLLLRSINEIDGRLPNTVRPALTARDIAGLSRLPAAARPAFDRIARVVEGSLFGGRAVDRAAFVDCRAAYEAFAFPQAWAA
;
A
#
# COMPACT_ATOMS: atom_id res chain seq x y z
N MET A 1 62.44 28.75 -62.94
CA MET A 1 61.89 27.91 -64.03
C MET A 1 62.31 26.48 -63.76
N GLN A 2 61.33 25.58 -63.57
CA GLN A 2 61.45 24.11 -63.70
C GLN A 2 62.47 23.45 -62.73
N SER A 3 62.33 22.25 -62.19
CA SER A 3 61.56 21.03 -62.46
C SER A 3 61.88 20.03 -61.32
N ALA A 4 61.32 18.81 -61.40
CA ALA A 4 61.60 17.56 -60.65
C ALA A 4 60.52 17.22 -59.59
N SER A 5 59.64 16.24 -59.84
CA SER A 5 59.81 14.76 -59.87
C SER A 5 59.82 14.12 -58.49
N CYS A 6 58.80 13.29 -58.21
CA CYS A 6 58.81 12.17 -57.26
C CYS A 6 57.66 11.19 -57.60
N PRO A 7 57.87 9.86 -57.57
CA PRO A 7 56.84 8.84 -57.80
C PRO A 7 56.16 8.43 -56.48
N GLY A 8 54.84 8.23 -56.48
CA GLY A 8 54.07 7.92 -55.27
C GLY A 8 53.00 6.85 -55.46
N MET A 9 53.38 5.61 -55.15
CA MET A 9 52.61 4.59 -54.41
C MET A 9 51.18 4.23 -54.92
N GLY A 10 51.10 3.16 -55.71
CA GLY A 10 49.84 2.48 -56.02
C GLY A 10 49.32 1.68 -54.82
N ARG A 11 48.09 1.98 -54.40
CA ARG A 11 47.32 1.15 -53.45
C ARG A 11 46.61 0.04 -54.20
N SER A 12 46.93 -1.20 -53.87
CA SER A 12 46.11 -2.37 -54.16
C SER A 12 44.85 -2.31 -53.29
N GLU A 13 43.67 -2.32 -53.90
CA GLU A 13 42.43 -2.65 -53.19
C GLU A 13 41.70 -3.76 -53.93
N ALA A 14 41.27 -4.72 -53.12
CA ALA A 14 40.87 -6.06 -53.49
C ALA A 14 39.41 -6.14 -53.93
N ASN A 15 39.17 -7.14 -54.77
CA ASN A 15 37.88 -7.68 -55.19
C ASN A 15 36.96 -7.98 -53.97
N LEU A 16 35.74 -7.42 -53.94
CA LEU A 16 34.67 -7.76 -52.99
C LEU A 16 33.61 -8.62 -53.69
N PRO A 17 33.23 -9.79 -53.14
CA PRO A 17 32.40 -10.77 -53.84
C PRO A 17 30.92 -10.39 -53.89
N ALA A 18 30.25 -10.75 -54.99
CA ALA A 18 28.82 -10.56 -55.28
C ALA A 18 27.83 -11.32 -54.35
N ALA A 19 28.28 -11.83 -53.21
CA ALA A 19 27.51 -12.72 -52.33
C ALA A 19 26.32 -12.02 -51.62
N GLY A 20 26.37 -10.70 -51.42
CA GLY A 20 25.39 -9.96 -50.62
C GLY A 20 24.00 -9.82 -51.28
N ALA A 21 23.91 -9.76 -52.61
CA ALA A 21 22.64 -9.54 -53.30
C ALA A 21 21.76 -10.81 -53.32
N GLU A 22 22.38 -11.97 -53.50
CA GLU A 22 21.69 -13.27 -53.52
C GLU A 22 21.28 -13.70 -52.10
N GLN A 23 22.10 -13.36 -51.09
CA GLN A 23 21.77 -13.57 -49.68
C GLN A 23 20.64 -12.66 -49.20
N ALA A 24 20.56 -11.40 -49.66
CA ALA A 24 19.45 -10.51 -49.34
C ALA A 24 18.12 -10.97 -49.96
N ALA A 25 18.14 -11.46 -51.21
CA ALA A 25 16.95 -12.01 -51.87
C ALA A 25 16.47 -13.32 -51.23
N THR A 26 17.39 -14.23 -50.87
CA THR A 26 17.08 -15.49 -50.17
C THR A 26 16.59 -15.21 -48.75
N SER A 27 17.22 -14.27 -48.04
CA SER A 27 16.77 -13.84 -46.71
C SER A 27 15.38 -13.20 -46.75
N GLY A 28 15.09 -12.38 -47.76
CA GLY A 28 13.76 -11.81 -47.97
C GLY A 28 12.68 -12.87 -48.22
N ALA A 29 12.95 -13.83 -49.12
CA ALA A 29 12.04 -14.94 -49.39
C ALA A 29 11.82 -15.85 -48.16
N THR A 30 12.88 -16.11 -47.38
CA THR A 30 12.78 -16.90 -46.14
C THR A 30 12.02 -16.14 -45.05
N PHE A 31 12.25 -14.85 -44.88
CA PHE A 31 11.53 -14.00 -43.93
C PHE A 31 10.04 -13.92 -44.24
N GLU A 32 9.68 -13.72 -45.52
CA GLU A 32 8.27 -13.67 -45.95
C GLU A 32 7.56 -15.02 -45.70
N SER A 33 8.26 -16.14 -45.93
CA SER A 33 7.74 -17.48 -45.64
C SER A 33 7.56 -17.73 -44.13
N ALA A 34 8.50 -17.28 -43.29
CA ALA A 34 8.43 -17.40 -41.85
C ALA A 34 7.34 -16.48 -41.26
N HIS A 35 7.20 -15.27 -41.81
CA HIS A 35 6.15 -14.33 -41.43
C HIS A 35 4.76 -14.88 -41.79
N ARG A 36 4.60 -15.48 -42.98
CA ARG A 36 3.34 -16.13 -43.39
C ARG A 36 3.00 -17.33 -42.51
N ALA A 37 4.01 -18.12 -42.12
CA ALA A 37 3.82 -19.24 -41.20
C ALA A 37 3.38 -18.76 -39.81
N LEU A 38 3.98 -17.67 -39.31
CA LEU A 38 3.63 -17.09 -38.01
C LEU A 38 2.24 -16.44 -38.05
N ALA A 39 1.95 -15.61 -39.06
CA ALA A 39 0.66 -14.92 -39.20
C ALA A 39 -0.53 -15.87 -39.45
N GLY A 40 -0.27 -17.05 -40.01
CA GLY A 40 -1.28 -18.09 -40.22
C GLY A 40 -1.47 -19.03 -39.02
N ASP A 41 -0.62 -18.94 -38.00
CA ASP A 41 -0.69 -19.78 -36.81
C ASP A 41 -1.88 -19.35 -35.94
N LYS A 42 -2.87 -20.24 -35.85
CA LYS A 42 -4.10 -20.02 -35.07
C LYS A 42 -3.86 -20.05 -33.55
N ALA A 43 -2.67 -20.44 -33.08
CA ALA A 43 -2.29 -20.32 -31.68
C ALA A 43 -2.06 -18.86 -31.25
N PHE A 44 -1.79 -17.97 -32.21
CA PHE A 44 -1.55 -16.56 -31.95
C PHE A 44 -2.64 -15.69 -32.56
N GLN A 45 -3.19 -14.79 -31.75
CA GLN A 45 -4.19 -13.84 -32.20
C GLN A 45 -3.51 -12.56 -32.68
N PHE A 46 -3.36 -12.40 -34.01
CA PHE A 46 -2.79 -11.18 -34.62
C PHE A 46 -3.81 -10.07 -34.87
N GLU A 47 -5.09 -10.43 -34.93
CA GLU A 47 -6.20 -9.49 -35.06
C GLU A 47 -7.06 -9.49 -33.80
N MET A 48 -7.26 -8.31 -33.22
CA MET A 48 -8.29 -8.10 -32.21
C MET A 48 -9.65 -8.08 -32.92
N THR A 49 -10.27 -9.24 -33.05
CA THR A 49 -11.67 -9.36 -33.46
C THR A 49 -12.53 -8.65 -32.42
N GLY A 50 -13.28 -7.64 -32.85
CA GLY A 50 -14.23 -6.93 -32.00
C GLY A 50 -15.26 -7.89 -31.40
N VAL A 51 -15.71 -7.58 -30.18
CA VAL A 51 -16.77 -8.35 -29.52
C VAL A 51 -18.06 -8.15 -30.30
N GLU A 52 -18.59 -9.22 -30.90
CA GLU A 52 -19.91 -9.18 -31.52
C GLU A 52 -20.96 -8.90 -30.43
N PRO A 53 -21.89 -7.95 -30.63
CA PRO A 53 -22.89 -7.65 -29.60
C PRO A 53 -23.69 -8.92 -29.28
N PRO A 54 -23.98 -9.16 -27.99
CA PRO A 54 -24.71 -10.36 -27.58
C PRO A 54 -26.07 -10.42 -28.28
N PRO A 55 -26.55 -11.64 -28.63
CA PRO A 55 -27.86 -11.79 -29.23
C PRO A 55 -28.94 -11.18 -28.31
N PRO A 56 -30.02 -10.62 -28.89
CA PRO A 56 -31.08 -10.01 -28.09
C PRO A 56 -31.66 -11.04 -27.11
N PRO A 57 -32.12 -10.59 -25.93
CA PRO A 57 -32.64 -11.49 -24.92
C PRO A 57 -33.82 -12.31 -25.48
N PRO A 58 -33.96 -13.57 -25.04
CA PRO A 58 -35.02 -14.47 -25.52
C PRO A 58 -36.41 -13.87 -25.22
N GLY A 59 -37.38 -14.13 -26.10
CA GLY A 59 -38.68 -13.44 -26.09
C GLY A 59 -39.47 -13.53 -24.78
N TRP A 60 -39.30 -14.61 -24.02
CA TRP A 60 -39.93 -14.80 -22.71
C TRP A 60 -39.34 -13.90 -21.60
N LEU A 61 -38.10 -13.42 -21.77
CA LEU A 61 -37.39 -12.60 -20.79
C LEU A 61 -37.72 -11.11 -20.92
N ARG A 62 -38.16 -10.67 -22.10
CA ARG A 62 -38.58 -9.28 -22.37
C ARG A 62 -39.61 -8.75 -21.36
N PRO A 63 -40.75 -9.41 -21.08
CA PRO A 63 -41.73 -8.91 -20.13
C PRO A 63 -41.19 -8.81 -18.69
N VAL A 64 -40.28 -9.70 -18.30
CA VAL A 64 -39.64 -9.67 -16.98
C VAL A 64 -38.70 -8.45 -16.85
N ILE A 65 -37.92 -8.17 -17.90
CA ILE A 65 -37.02 -7.01 -17.95
C ILE A 65 -37.83 -5.71 -17.93
N GLU A 66 -38.91 -5.62 -18.70
CA GLU A 66 -39.78 -4.44 -18.75
C GLU A 66 -40.43 -4.17 -17.38
N MET A 67 -40.89 -5.22 -16.70
CA MET A 67 -41.42 -5.12 -15.33
C MET A 67 -40.35 -4.62 -14.34
N LEU A 68 -39.11 -5.13 -14.43
CA LEU A 68 -38.02 -4.72 -13.55
C LEU A 68 -37.57 -3.28 -13.82
N GLN A 69 -37.55 -2.87 -15.10
CA GLN A 69 -37.28 -1.49 -15.50
C GLN A 69 -38.36 -0.52 -14.99
N ALA A 70 -39.63 -0.93 -14.99
CA ALA A 70 -40.72 -0.16 -14.41
C ALA A 70 -40.56 0.02 -12.88
N LEU A 71 -39.94 -0.94 -12.19
CA LEU A 71 -39.56 -0.85 -10.78
C LEU A 71 -38.26 -0.06 -10.52
N GLY A 72 -37.48 0.25 -11.57
CA GLY A 72 -36.22 0.99 -11.47
C GLY A 72 -36.30 2.28 -10.66
N PRO A 73 -37.31 3.15 -10.85
CA PRO A 73 -37.50 4.36 -10.05
C PRO A 73 -37.70 4.05 -8.54
N VAL A 74 -38.40 2.97 -8.22
CA VAL A 74 -38.63 2.54 -6.83
C VAL A 74 -37.31 2.11 -6.18
N PHE A 75 -36.49 1.32 -6.88
CA PHE A 75 -35.17 0.94 -6.39
C PHE A 75 -34.25 2.15 -6.18
N LYS A 76 -34.32 3.16 -7.06
CA LYS A 76 -33.59 4.41 -6.89
C LYS A 76 -34.04 5.15 -5.62
N ILE A 77 -35.34 5.23 -5.35
CA ILE A 77 -35.88 5.83 -4.13
C ILE A 77 -35.42 5.05 -2.89
N ILE A 78 -35.53 3.72 -2.90
CA ILE A 78 -35.08 2.85 -1.80
C ILE A 78 -33.58 3.02 -1.55
N PHE A 79 -32.76 3.07 -2.61
CA PHE A 79 -31.32 3.28 -2.50
C PHE A 79 -30.98 4.60 -1.82
N TRP A 80 -31.59 5.71 -2.26
CA TRP A 80 -31.34 7.01 -1.65
C TRP A 80 -31.89 7.10 -0.23
N LEU A 81 -33.03 6.49 0.05
CA LEU A 81 -33.59 6.40 1.39
C LEU A 81 -32.68 5.57 2.32
N GLY A 82 -32.17 4.44 1.84
CA GLY A 82 -31.22 3.61 2.56
C GLY A 82 -29.89 4.33 2.80
N LEU A 83 -29.36 5.02 1.78
CA LEU A 83 -28.14 5.83 1.91
C LEU A 83 -28.33 6.96 2.91
N ALA A 84 -29.45 7.68 2.84
CA ALA A 84 -29.79 8.72 3.80
C ALA A 84 -29.91 8.15 5.22
N ALA A 85 -30.55 6.99 5.39
CA ALA A 85 -30.65 6.30 6.67
C ALA A 85 -29.27 5.91 7.24
N ILE A 86 -28.36 5.42 6.39
CA ILE A 86 -26.97 5.10 6.80
C ILE A 86 -26.24 6.37 7.22
N VAL A 87 -26.32 7.45 6.44
CA VAL A 87 -25.70 8.74 6.78
C VAL A 87 -26.25 9.26 8.11
N VAL A 88 -27.57 9.24 8.30
CA VAL A 88 -28.22 9.63 9.57
C VAL A 88 -27.78 8.73 10.71
N ALA A 89 -27.67 7.41 10.51
CA ALA A 89 -27.21 6.48 11.53
C ALA A 89 -25.75 6.75 11.93
N ILE A 90 -24.87 7.03 10.96
CA ILE A 90 -23.47 7.41 11.22
C ILE A 90 -23.41 8.75 11.97
N LEU A 91 -24.15 9.77 11.50
CA LEU A 91 -24.21 11.06 12.18
C LEU A 91 -24.76 10.93 13.60
N TRP A 92 -25.79 10.10 13.79
CA TRP A 92 -26.36 9.82 15.10
C TRP A 92 -25.37 9.06 15.99
N PHE A 93 -24.61 8.10 15.45
CA PHE A 93 -23.59 7.37 16.19
C PHE A 93 -22.45 8.30 16.62
N ILE A 94 -21.95 9.13 15.72
CA ILE A 94 -20.94 10.15 16.01
C ILE A 94 -21.47 11.14 17.06
N ALA A 95 -22.68 11.65 16.87
CA ALA A 95 -23.30 12.56 17.83
C ALA A 95 -23.47 11.90 19.20
N ARG A 96 -23.94 10.66 19.26
CA ARG A 96 -24.07 9.88 20.51
C ARG A 96 -22.72 9.70 21.20
N GLU A 97 -21.68 9.36 20.47
CA GLU A 97 -20.35 9.14 21.04
C GLU A 97 -19.72 10.45 21.51
N VAL A 98 -19.84 11.52 20.71
CA VAL A 98 -19.40 12.87 21.08
C VAL A 98 -20.17 13.39 22.30
N ILE A 99 -21.48 13.16 22.38
CA ILE A 99 -22.32 13.55 23.51
C ILE A 99 -21.97 12.73 24.76
N ARG A 100 -21.65 11.42 24.64
CA ARG A 100 -21.16 10.61 25.77
C ARG A 100 -19.80 11.06 26.29
N VAL A 101 -18.92 11.51 25.40
CA VAL A 101 -17.60 12.06 25.78
C VAL A 101 -17.73 13.50 26.32
N ARG A 102 -18.74 14.27 25.86
CA ARG A 102 -18.95 15.68 26.25
C ARG A 102 -19.97 15.92 27.36
N LEU A 103 -20.79 14.95 27.75
CA LEU A 103 -21.52 15.01 29.02
C LEU A 103 -20.62 14.40 30.09
N PRO A 104 -19.82 15.21 30.82
CA PRO A 104 -19.37 14.75 32.12
C PRO A 104 -20.63 14.45 32.93
N GLU A 105 -20.65 13.34 33.65
CA GLU A 105 -21.56 13.24 34.80
C GLU A 105 -21.47 14.56 35.57
N LYS A 106 -22.60 15.12 36.00
CA LYS A 106 -22.65 16.38 36.77
C LYS A 106 -21.89 16.20 38.09
N GLY A 107 -20.58 16.29 38.03
CA GLY A 107 -19.62 16.44 39.10
C GLY A 107 -18.99 17.81 38.96
N ALA A 108 -18.90 18.52 40.08
CA ALA A 108 -18.54 19.92 40.25
C ALA A 108 -17.58 20.52 39.21
N ARG A 109 -17.96 21.70 38.73
CA ARG A 109 -17.17 22.66 37.95
C ARG A 109 -15.81 22.90 38.63
N LEU A 110 -14.73 22.63 37.93
CA LEU A 110 -13.41 23.17 38.21
C LEU A 110 -12.93 23.88 36.93
N ASP A 111 -12.63 25.17 37.07
CA ASP A 111 -12.01 25.97 36.03
C ASP A 111 -10.64 25.39 35.71
N ILE A 112 -10.39 25.03 34.45
CA ILE A 112 -9.06 24.68 33.96
C ILE A 112 -8.75 25.57 32.76
N ALA A 113 -7.66 26.31 32.95
CA ALA A 113 -7.01 27.19 31.99
C ALA A 113 -6.63 26.46 30.70
N GLU A 114 -6.47 27.24 29.63
CA GLU A 114 -5.90 26.76 28.37
C GLU A 114 -4.51 26.17 28.58
N ASP A 115 -4.36 24.88 28.33
CA ASP A 115 -3.09 24.28 27.92
C ASP A 115 -3.31 22.88 27.31
N GLY A 116 -2.82 22.70 26.08
CA GLY A 116 -2.42 21.42 25.50
C GLY A 116 -3.49 20.33 25.40
N TRP A 117 -4.10 20.18 24.21
CA TRP A 117 -4.76 18.92 23.84
C TRP A 117 -3.81 17.74 24.05
N ARG A 118 -4.15 16.89 25.02
CA ARG A 118 -3.40 15.69 25.41
C ARG A 118 -4.39 14.53 25.44
N PRO A 119 -4.23 13.48 24.61
CA PRO A 119 -5.02 12.26 24.77
C PRO A 119 -4.82 11.73 26.19
N ALA A 120 -5.91 11.51 26.91
CA ALA A 120 -5.84 11.11 28.31
C ALA A 120 -5.12 9.75 28.44
N PRO A 121 -4.21 9.58 29.43
CA PRO A 121 -3.43 8.36 29.64
C PRO A 121 -4.28 7.08 29.82
N ALA A 122 -5.59 7.20 30.09
CA ALA A 122 -6.52 6.08 30.17
C ALA A 122 -6.67 5.32 28.84
N ALA A 123 -6.63 6.01 27.69
CA ALA A 123 -6.62 5.37 26.37
C ALA A 123 -5.25 4.74 26.02
N ALA A 124 -4.20 5.01 26.80
CA ALA A 124 -2.90 4.36 26.65
C ALA A 124 -2.85 3.02 27.38
N LEU A 125 -3.52 2.91 28.52
CA LEU A 125 -3.56 1.70 29.33
C LEU A 125 -4.56 0.66 28.77
N ALA A 126 -5.71 1.09 28.26
CA ALA A 126 -6.72 0.20 27.68
C ALA A 126 -6.27 -0.50 26.38
N LEU A 127 -5.27 0.04 25.67
CA LEU A 127 -4.74 -0.57 24.44
C LEU A 127 -3.54 -1.50 24.70
N LEU A 128 -2.90 -1.40 25.87
CA LEU A 128 -1.86 -2.37 26.27
C LEU A 128 -2.48 -3.70 26.68
N SER A 129 -3.67 -3.67 27.28
CA SER A 129 -4.46 -4.88 27.57
C SER A 129 -4.86 -5.65 26.32
N ASP A 130 -5.03 -4.99 25.17
CA ASP A 130 -5.40 -5.65 23.92
C ASP A 130 -4.23 -6.46 23.34
N ALA A 131 -3.00 -5.93 23.40
CA ALA A 131 -1.81 -6.67 22.99
C ALA A 131 -1.56 -7.90 23.90
N ASP A 132 -1.77 -7.74 25.20
CA ASP A 132 -1.67 -8.84 26.16
C ASP A 132 -2.77 -9.91 25.96
N ALA A 133 -3.99 -9.50 25.62
CA ALA A 133 -5.09 -10.41 25.30
C ALA A 133 -4.79 -11.25 24.03
N LEU A 134 -4.29 -10.61 22.96
CA LEU A 134 -3.85 -11.32 21.76
C LEU A 134 -2.72 -12.31 22.05
N ALA A 135 -1.76 -11.93 22.90
CA ALA A 135 -0.70 -12.83 23.32
C ALA A 135 -1.20 -14.00 24.17
N ALA A 136 -2.27 -13.82 24.97
CA ALA A 136 -2.93 -14.89 25.71
C ALA A 136 -3.63 -15.89 24.76
N GLU A 137 -4.16 -15.43 23.64
CA GLU A 137 -4.71 -16.27 22.55
C GLU A 137 -3.62 -16.96 21.70
N GLY A 138 -2.33 -16.70 21.97
CA GLY A 138 -1.21 -17.23 21.18
C GLY A 138 -0.94 -16.46 19.88
N ARG A 139 -1.60 -15.31 19.67
CA ARG A 139 -1.48 -14.46 18.48
C ARG A 139 -0.35 -13.45 18.64
N PHE A 140 0.88 -13.94 18.77
CA PHE A 140 2.05 -13.11 19.09
C PHE A 140 2.41 -12.11 17.99
N ALA A 141 2.30 -12.50 16.71
CA ALA A 141 2.61 -11.61 15.60
C ALA A 141 1.70 -10.37 15.59
N GLU A 142 0.42 -10.57 15.87
CA GLU A 142 -0.58 -9.50 15.93
C GLU A 142 -0.39 -8.64 17.18
N ALA A 143 -0.08 -9.27 18.32
CA ALA A 143 0.25 -8.55 19.56
C ALA A 143 1.45 -7.61 19.38
N VAL A 144 2.55 -8.08 18.76
CA VAL A 144 3.73 -7.24 18.49
C VAL A 144 3.43 -6.16 17.43
N HIS A 145 2.60 -6.46 16.43
CA HIS A 145 2.16 -5.46 15.46
C HIS A 145 1.36 -4.32 16.12
N LEU A 146 0.49 -4.63 17.09
CA LEU A 146 -0.22 -3.61 17.88
C LEU A 146 0.75 -2.74 18.70
N LEU A 147 1.78 -3.33 19.32
CA LEU A 147 2.81 -2.58 20.05
C LEU A 147 3.57 -1.61 19.13
N LEU A 148 3.87 -2.02 17.89
CA LEU A 148 4.49 -1.15 16.89
C LEU A 148 3.57 0.03 16.54
N LEU A 149 2.32 -0.25 16.18
CA LEU A 149 1.36 0.79 15.79
C LEU A 149 1.16 1.81 16.92
N ARG A 150 1.07 1.31 18.16
CA ARG A 150 1.00 2.17 19.34
C ARG A 150 2.23 3.05 19.48
N SER A 151 3.41 2.48 19.30
CA SER A 151 4.66 3.24 19.38
C SER A 151 4.71 4.35 18.33
N ILE A 152 4.28 4.09 17.09
CA ILE A 152 4.20 5.10 16.03
C ILE A 152 3.24 6.23 16.43
N ASN A 153 2.07 5.91 16.99
CA ASN A 153 1.10 6.91 17.45
C ASN A 153 1.66 7.78 18.59
N GLU A 154 2.44 7.21 19.51
CA GLU A 154 3.14 7.98 20.56
C GLU A 154 4.20 8.93 19.96
N ILE A 155 4.93 8.49 18.93
CA ILE A 155 5.88 9.35 18.21
C ILE A 155 5.14 10.51 17.55
N ASP A 156 4.07 10.24 16.81
CA ASP A 156 3.32 11.29 16.10
C ASP A 156 2.68 12.29 17.07
N GLY A 157 2.17 11.81 18.22
CA GLY A 157 1.62 12.67 19.27
C GLY A 157 2.65 13.58 19.95
N ARG A 158 3.89 13.09 20.17
CA ARG A 158 4.96 13.87 20.83
C ARG A 158 5.78 14.71 19.84
N LEU A 159 5.87 14.28 18.59
CA LEU A 159 6.66 14.88 17.53
C LEU A 159 5.80 15.02 16.25
N PRO A 160 4.81 15.94 16.24
CA PRO A 160 3.91 16.09 15.11
C PRO A 160 4.68 16.39 13.82
N ASN A 161 4.16 15.91 12.68
CA ASN A 161 4.77 16.02 11.35
C ASN A 161 6.14 15.34 11.20
N THR A 162 6.50 14.42 12.09
CA THR A 162 7.76 13.66 12.01
C THR A 162 7.56 12.31 11.33
N VAL A 163 6.42 11.65 11.58
CA VAL A 163 6.03 10.43 10.87
C VAL A 163 5.26 10.80 9.61
N ARG A 164 5.69 10.29 8.45
CA ARG A 164 4.99 10.47 7.16
C ARG A 164 4.42 9.12 6.70
N PRO A 165 3.29 9.09 5.99
CA PRO A 165 2.68 7.84 5.50
C PRO A 165 3.59 6.96 4.64
N ALA A 166 4.61 7.56 4.00
CA ALA A 166 5.56 6.84 3.15
C ALA A 166 6.73 6.20 3.92
N LEU A 167 6.85 6.38 5.24
CA LEU A 167 7.95 5.85 6.04
C LEU A 167 7.64 4.45 6.55
N THR A 168 8.62 3.55 6.46
CA THR A 168 8.57 2.25 7.12
C THR A 168 8.89 2.37 8.62
N ALA A 169 8.62 1.32 9.40
CA ALA A 169 8.95 1.28 10.82
C ALA A 169 10.46 1.47 11.05
N ARG A 170 11.30 0.86 10.22
CA ARG A 170 12.76 1.05 10.22
C ARG A 170 13.18 2.46 9.85
N ASP A 171 12.53 3.10 8.89
CA ASP A 171 12.83 4.50 8.53
C ASP A 171 12.49 5.44 9.69
N ILE A 172 11.35 5.21 10.36
CA ILE A 172 10.94 5.96 11.55
C ILE A 172 12.00 5.79 12.65
N ALA A 173 12.53 4.58 12.86
CA ALA A 173 13.56 4.32 13.88
C ALA A 173 14.87 5.11 13.64
N GLY A 174 15.16 5.44 12.38
CA GLY A 174 16.34 6.22 11.98
C GLY A 174 16.19 7.74 12.12
N LEU A 175 15.01 8.26 12.49
CA LEU A 175 14.77 9.71 12.53
C LEU A 175 15.63 10.39 13.62
N SER A 176 16.34 11.44 13.22
CA SER A 176 17.19 12.23 14.13
C SER A 176 16.41 12.98 15.21
N ARG A 177 15.13 13.27 14.95
CA ARG A 177 14.21 13.89 15.92
C ARG A 177 13.82 12.97 17.07
N LEU A 178 13.98 11.65 16.94
CA LEU A 178 13.70 10.77 18.06
C LEU A 178 14.78 10.90 19.13
N PRO A 179 14.41 10.96 20.42
CA PRO A 179 15.38 10.94 21.52
C PRO A 179 16.33 9.75 21.42
N ALA A 180 17.61 9.97 21.77
CA ALA A 180 18.62 8.90 21.72
C ALA A 180 18.28 7.71 22.62
N ALA A 181 17.58 7.95 23.74
CA ALA A 181 17.16 6.92 24.68
C ALA A 181 15.97 6.08 24.16
N ALA A 182 15.04 6.68 23.40
CA ALA A 182 13.85 6.00 22.87
C ALA A 182 14.12 5.21 21.58
N ARG A 183 15.06 5.66 20.75
CA ARG A 183 15.42 5.01 19.46
C ARG A 183 15.70 3.50 19.56
N PRO A 184 16.60 3.01 20.43
CA PRO A 184 16.96 1.58 20.46
C PRO A 184 15.83 0.67 20.95
N ALA A 185 14.85 1.23 21.67
CA ALA A 185 13.67 0.50 22.13
C ALA A 185 12.66 0.33 20.98
N PHE A 186 12.34 1.42 20.27
CA PHE A 186 11.47 1.38 19.09
C PHE A 186 12.03 0.52 17.95
N ASP A 187 13.32 0.65 17.67
CA ASP A 187 14.06 -0.10 16.64
C ASP A 187 14.02 -1.62 16.87
N ARG A 188 14.01 -2.08 18.14
CA ARG A 188 13.84 -3.49 18.48
C ARG A 188 12.46 -4.02 18.06
N ILE A 189 11.40 -3.27 18.35
CA ILE A 189 10.03 -3.64 17.98
C ILE A 189 9.88 -3.67 16.46
N ALA A 190 10.37 -2.62 15.78
CA ALA A 190 10.32 -2.49 14.32
C ALA A 190 10.96 -3.70 13.60
N ARG A 191 12.16 -4.12 14.03
CA ARG A 191 12.86 -5.27 13.43
C ARG A 191 12.10 -6.59 13.55
N VAL A 192 11.44 -6.83 14.67
CA VAL A 192 10.68 -8.08 14.89
C VAL A 192 9.45 -8.09 13.99
N VAL A 193 8.70 -6.98 13.93
CA VAL A 193 7.52 -6.86 13.05
C VAL A 193 7.91 -6.97 11.59
N GLU A 194 8.92 -6.23 11.12
CA GLU A 194 9.36 -6.32 9.72
C GLU A 194 9.85 -7.73 9.37
N GLY A 195 10.55 -8.37 10.30
CA GLY A 195 10.97 -9.75 10.19
C GLY A 195 9.83 -10.74 10.01
N SER A 196 8.71 -10.50 10.70
CA SER A 196 7.53 -11.34 10.61
C SER A 196 6.69 -11.01 9.37
N LEU A 197 6.39 -9.73 9.15
CA LEU A 197 5.51 -9.25 8.10
C LEU A 197 6.11 -9.45 6.70
N PHE A 198 7.41 -9.19 6.54
CA PHE A 198 8.11 -9.29 5.25
C PHE A 198 9.01 -10.52 5.16
N GLY A 199 9.57 -10.97 6.28
CA GLY A 199 10.53 -12.08 6.30
C GLY A 199 9.93 -13.45 6.61
N GLY A 200 8.61 -13.54 6.83
CA GLY A 200 7.93 -14.80 7.16
C GLY A 200 8.39 -15.46 8.47
N ARG A 201 9.13 -14.74 9.32
CA ARG A 201 9.62 -15.27 10.60
C ARG A 201 8.45 -15.36 11.59
N ALA A 202 8.28 -16.53 12.20
CA ALA A 202 7.31 -16.68 13.27
C ALA A 202 7.72 -15.82 14.48
N VAL A 203 6.75 -15.15 15.09
CA VAL A 203 6.93 -14.46 16.37
C VAL A 203 6.49 -15.43 17.45
N ASP A 204 7.41 -15.77 18.36
CA ASP A 204 7.12 -16.62 19.50
C ASP A 204 6.85 -15.79 20.77
N ARG A 205 6.53 -16.48 21.86
CA ARG A 205 6.28 -15.85 23.16
C ARG A 205 7.48 -15.04 23.65
N ALA A 206 8.70 -15.53 23.43
CA ALA A 206 9.91 -14.84 23.88
C ALA A 206 10.08 -13.50 23.15
N ALA A 207 9.94 -13.51 21.83
CA ALA A 207 9.96 -12.30 21.01
C ALA A 207 8.85 -11.30 21.40
N PHE A 208 7.66 -11.78 21.76
CA PHE A 208 6.61 -10.91 22.28
C PHE A 208 6.99 -10.25 23.61
N VAL A 209 7.53 -11.01 24.58
CA VAL A 209 7.96 -10.48 25.88
C VAL A 209 9.07 -9.44 25.71
N ASP A 210 10.03 -9.72 24.82
CA ASP A 210 11.11 -8.78 24.50
C ASP A 210 10.58 -7.48 23.88
N CYS A 211 9.64 -7.57 22.93
CA CYS A 211 8.97 -6.42 22.34
C CYS A 211 8.14 -5.63 23.35
N ARG A 212 7.48 -6.31 24.29
CA ARG A 212 6.74 -5.67 25.38
C ARG A 212 7.67 -4.88 26.30
N ALA A 213 8.78 -5.47 26.73
CA ALA A 213 9.78 -4.79 27.56
C ALA A 213 10.39 -3.58 26.81
N ALA A 214 10.64 -3.72 25.50
CA ALA A 214 11.09 -2.62 24.66
C ALA A 214 10.03 -1.51 24.58
N TYR A 215 8.74 -1.85 24.46
CA TYR A 215 7.66 -0.86 24.46
C TYR A 215 7.59 -0.11 25.79
N GLU A 216 7.70 -0.80 26.92
CA GLU A 216 7.72 -0.17 28.25
C GLU A 216 8.89 0.82 28.35
N ALA A 217 10.10 0.39 28.00
CA ALA A 217 11.29 1.24 27.95
C ALA A 217 11.11 2.49 27.07
N PHE A 218 10.41 2.34 25.94
CA PHE A 218 10.09 3.43 25.02
C PHE A 218 9.02 4.38 25.58
N ALA A 219 7.99 3.85 26.25
CA ALA A 219 6.85 4.62 26.70
C ALA A 219 7.18 5.52 27.91
N PHE A 220 8.17 5.15 28.71
CA PHE A 220 8.56 5.88 29.92
C PHE A 220 8.97 7.35 29.64
N PRO A 221 8.56 8.30 30.49
CA PRO A 221 8.88 9.72 30.32
C PRO A 221 10.38 10.01 30.24
N GLN A 222 11.22 9.24 30.95
CA GLN A 222 12.67 9.43 30.97
C GLN A 222 13.31 9.17 29.60
N ALA A 223 12.76 8.25 28.80
CA ALA A 223 13.23 8.00 27.44
C ALA A 223 12.98 9.19 26.49
N TRP A 224 12.09 10.10 26.89
CA TRP A 224 11.67 11.26 26.13
C TRP A 224 12.05 12.61 26.75
N ALA A 225 12.75 12.59 27.89
CA ALA A 225 13.17 13.78 28.62
C ALA A 225 14.49 14.38 28.07
N ALA A 226 14.68 14.37 26.76
CA ALA A 226 15.87 14.90 26.09
C ALA A 226 15.70 16.35 25.62
#